data_AF-A0A350QQH2-F1
#
_entry.id   AF-A0A350QQH2-F1
#
_cell.length_a   1.000
_cell.length_b   1.000
_cell.length_c   1.000
_cell.angle_alpha   90.00
_cell.angle_beta   90.00
_cell.angle_gamma   90.00
#
_symmetry.space_group_name_H-M   'P 1'
#
loop_
_entity.id
_entity.type
_entity.pdbx_description
1 polymer ?
#
loop_
_entity_poly.entity_id
_entity_poly.type
_entity_poly.pdbx_seq_one_letter_code
_entity_poly.pdbx_strand_id
1 'polypeptide(L)'
;MPIFRRIMALFIVPMPRAMICLILLFGSDALASAVLPPENNGCSDAIPVFSGNTQFSNIQANTDGPLSSACSTLGSGVIHNDIWFEFIATQTGTLSLSTCNQADFDTRIAVYVGSCEMLTEVGCNDDGFECSGYTSELLTPCVEDERYLIRLGSFHPSQSGQGVITIEISPPCFFGCEENTRSELEACGSFANDGCGAGYLGGVDGGQLLHDVPHGSETIGLNETICGSWHFDGSVRDTDWYRLVVPEPGATLDIVVESSEFMEANLFIAAESCPLEILEYVTGGCRTDISLDWVTAGAYQIIVAPGFERIIQCGDPNLMDRYSLSVMGEVSTENAPLNDLCADAILISDGLHDFSTFYASTDGPPDSPLACGDFGTAIGADIWFEYVSDVTGTVTVSLCDLANFDTRLEIRADGCDGPMVACNDDAEGCGEYTSAVSFAAQCGERYSLRIGGYDKSRGEGQLEISSVGDCCLGDFDGDGIVGGSDLAAFLAVWGSSESEMDFDGDGVVGGTDLATILAAWGEC
;
A
#
# COMPACT_ATOMS: atom_id res chain seq x y z
N MET A 1 -15.10 17.90 -74.38
CA MET A 1 -15.12 19.10 -75.25
C MET A 1 -15.19 20.33 -74.35
N PRO A 2 -14.60 21.49 -74.71
CA PRO A 2 -13.36 21.68 -75.47
C PRO A 2 -12.36 22.67 -74.80
N ILE A 3 -11.07 22.55 -75.15
CA ILE A 3 -10.12 23.62 -75.55
C ILE A 3 -10.15 24.94 -74.71
N PHE A 4 -9.06 25.33 -74.02
CA PHE A 4 -7.90 25.96 -74.67
C PHE A 4 -6.54 25.70 -73.98
N ARG A 5 -5.52 25.45 -74.82
CA ARG A 5 -4.09 25.69 -74.49
C ARG A 5 -3.67 27.08 -74.98
N ARG A 6 -2.63 27.66 -74.37
CA ARG A 6 -1.62 28.41 -75.13
C ARG A 6 -0.24 27.80 -74.91
N ILE A 7 0.40 27.41 -76.01
CA ILE A 7 1.80 27.00 -76.10
C ILE A 7 2.37 27.71 -77.33
N MET A 8 3.53 28.34 -77.19
CA MET A 8 4.66 28.41 -78.15
C MET A 8 5.77 29.21 -77.42
N ALA A 9 6.99 28.71 -77.20
CA ALA A 9 7.97 28.08 -78.12
C ALA A 9 8.61 29.12 -79.07
N LEU A 10 9.81 28.94 -79.66
CA LEU A 10 10.63 27.74 -79.93
C LEU A 10 12.12 28.18 -80.06
N PHE A 11 13.18 27.35 -79.99
CA PHE A 11 13.92 26.70 -81.11
C PHE A 11 15.29 26.17 -80.55
N ILE A 12 15.78 24.91 -80.71
CA ILE A 12 16.29 24.10 -81.86
C ILE A 12 17.85 24.23 -82.05
N VAL A 13 18.72 23.25 -82.43
CA VAL A 13 18.61 21.86 -82.96
C VAL A 13 19.38 20.80 -82.06
N PRO A 14 20.32 19.83 -82.44
CA PRO A 14 20.48 18.59 -81.64
C PRO A 14 21.94 18.06 -81.33
N MET A 15 21.97 16.81 -80.80
CA MET A 15 22.92 15.65 -80.88
C MET A 15 24.05 15.60 -81.97
N PRO A 16 25.07 14.68 -81.91
CA PRO A 16 25.14 13.39 -81.19
C PRO A 16 26.47 13.03 -80.45
N ARG A 17 26.57 11.76 -79.97
CA ARG A 17 27.69 11.14 -79.24
C ARG A 17 28.86 10.67 -80.14
N ALA A 18 30.09 10.76 -79.63
CA ALA A 18 31.21 9.83 -79.90
C ALA A 18 32.23 9.89 -78.74
N MET A 19 33.06 8.87 -78.55
CA MET A 19 33.91 8.67 -77.36
C MET A 19 35.35 8.34 -77.73
N ILE A 20 36.31 9.15 -77.27
CA ILE A 20 37.75 8.80 -77.18
C ILE A 20 38.27 9.32 -75.83
N CYS A 21 39.03 8.47 -75.14
CA CYS A 21 39.70 8.80 -73.88
C CYS A 21 41.20 8.93 -74.12
N LEU A 22 41.83 9.98 -73.57
CA LEU A 22 43.22 9.89 -73.13
C LEU A 22 43.44 10.83 -71.93
N ILE A 23 44.18 10.32 -70.94
CA ILE A 23 44.39 10.96 -69.63
C ILE A 23 45.64 11.82 -69.66
N LEU A 24 45.56 13.01 -69.07
CA LEU A 24 46.66 13.60 -68.29
C LEU A 24 46.06 14.23 -67.03
N LEU A 25 46.55 13.81 -65.86
CA LEU A 25 46.18 14.40 -64.57
C LEU A 25 46.98 15.69 -64.34
N PHE A 26 46.46 16.60 -63.51
CA PHE A 26 46.96 16.89 -62.16
C PHE A 26 46.12 18.02 -61.53
N GLY A 27 46.02 18.05 -60.19
CA GLY A 27 45.50 19.22 -59.46
C GLY A 27 43.98 19.31 -59.31
N SER A 28 43.30 18.23 -58.93
CA SER A 28 41.98 18.33 -58.30
C SER A 28 42.16 18.65 -56.81
N ASP A 29 42.44 19.92 -56.49
CA ASP A 29 42.32 20.38 -55.11
C ASP A 29 40.86 20.21 -54.68
N ALA A 30 40.63 19.30 -53.73
CA ALA A 30 39.34 19.19 -53.09
C ALA A 30 39.15 20.44 -52.23
N LEU A 31 38.30 21.36 -52.68
CA LEU A 31 37.71 22.36 -51.80
C LEU A 31 36.93 21.59 -50.73
N ALA A 32 37.55 21.40 -49.58
CA ALA A 32 36.87 20.95 -48.40
C ALA A 32 35.73 21.94 -48.14
N SER A 33 34.48 21.46 -48.23
CA SER A 33 33.36 22.26 -47.75
C SER A 33 33.64 22.50 -46.27
N ALA A 34 33.84 23.76 -45.90
CA ALA A 34 33.75 24.11 -44.50
C ALA A 34 32.36 23.67 -44.04
N VAL A 35 32.31 22.79 -43.04
CA VAL A 35 31.17 22.77 -42.13
C VAL A 35 31.09 24.19 -41.55
N LEU A 36 29.86 24.64 -41.29
CA LEU A 36 29.58 25.89 -40.61
C LEU A 36 29.07 25.54 -39.21
N PRO A 37 29.21 26.46 -38.22
CA PRO A 37 28.51 26.31 -36.95
C PRO A 37 27.00 26.14 -37.17
N PRO A 38 26.29 25.50 -36.22
CA PRO A 38 24.82 25.40 -36.22
C PRO A 38 24.14 26.77 -36.33
N GLU A 39 22.91 26.82 -36.84
CA GLU A 39 22.16 28.10 -36.88
C GLU A 39 21.88 28.64 -35.47
N ASN A 40 21.75 27.75 -34.48
CA ASN A 40 21.52 28.05 -33.07
C ASN A 40 22.79 27.99 -32.19
N ASN A 41 23.92 28.39 -32.77
CA ASN A 41 25.26 28.37 -32.18
C ASN A 41 25.49 29.39 -31.03
N GLY A 42 24.50 30.21 -30.66
CA GLY A 42 24.62 31.13 -29.54
C GLY A 42 23.26 31.49 -28.94
N CYS A 43 23.26 32.02 -27.72
CA CYS A 43 22.03 32.23 -26.96
C CYS A 43 21.05 33.19 -27.67
N SER A 44 21.55 34.20 -28.37
CA SER A 44 20.72 35.13 -29.17
C SER A 44 20.08 34.49 -30.41
N ASP A 45 20.59 33.33 -30.82
CA ASP A 45 20.30 32.66 -32.08
C ASP A 45 19.47 31.38 -31.83
N ALA A 46 18.97 31.20 -30.60
CA ALA A 46 18.17 30.06 -30.16
C ALA A 46 16.96 29.81 -31.09
N ILE A 47 16.82 28.57 -31.58
CA ILE A 47 15.74 28.20 -32.49
C ILE A 47 14.54 27.60 -31.74
N PRO A 48 13.29 27.88 -32.17
CA PRO A 48 12.11 27.36 -31.49
C PRO A 48 11.98 25.84 -31.64
N VAL A 49 11.69 25.16 -30.53
CA VAL A 49 11.40 23.73 -30.47
C VAL A 49 10.04 23.46 -29.82
N PHE A 50 9.54 22.25 -30.01
CA PHE A 50 8.23 21.80 -29.54
C PHE A 50 8.37 20.38 -28.98
N SER A 51 7.36 19.92 -28.23
CA SER A 51 7.35 18.58 -27.66
C SER A 51 7.44 17.49 -28.74
N GLY A 52 8.18 16.42 -28.45
CA GLY A 52 8.63 15.39 -29.36
C GLY A 52 10.14 15.45 -29.64
N ASN A 53 10.56 14.85 -30.76
CA ASN A 53 11.98 14.62 -31.06
C ASN A 53 12.55 15.69 -32.00
N THR A 54 13.53 16.45 -31.52
CA THR A 54 14.30 17.43 -32.32
C THR A 54 15.69 16.87 -32.65
N GLN A 55 16.06 16.84 -33.93
CA GLN A 55 17.42 16.50 -34.36
C GLN A 55 18.37 17.67 -34.14
N PHE A 56 19.58 17.39 -33.67
CA PHE A 56 20.60 18.42 -33.40
C PHE A 56 22.01 17.99 -33.82
N SER A 57 22.91 18.98 -33.90
CA SER A 57 24.34 18.80 -34.13
C SER A 57 25.07 19.95 -33.44
N ASN A 58 26.06 19.68 -32.60
CA ASN A 58 26.92 20.71 -32.00
C ASN A 58 28.34 20.72 -32.58
N ILE A 59 28.57 20.01 -33.69
CA ILE A 59 29.81 20.07 -34.46
C ILE A 59 30.09 21.53 -34.87
N GLN A 60 31.24 22.07 -34.45
CA GLN A 60 31.64 23.48 -34.59
C GLN A 60 30.81 24.52 -33.82
N ALA A 61 29.98 24.13 -32.86
CA ALA A 61 29.39 25.07 -31.92
C ALA A 61 30.45 25.83 -31.10
N ASN A 62 30.09 26.98 -30.51
CA ASN A 62 30.99 27.79 -29.71
C ASN A 62 30.92 27.40 -28.21
N THR A 63 31.20 28.32 -27.28
CA THR A 63 30.91 28.13 -25.85
C THR A 63 30.57 29.50 -25.30
N ASP A 64 29.30 29.93 -25.41
CA ASP A 64 28.85 31.29 -25.06
C ASP A 64 28.03 31.39 -23.78
N GLY A 65 27.45 30.29 -23.28
CA GLY A 65 26.61 30.31 -22.09
C GLY A 65 27.34 30.42 -20.74
N PRO A 66 26.58 30.68 -19.66
CA PRO A 66 27.12 30.87 -18.31
C PRO A 66 27.79 29.61 -17.74
N LEU A 67 28.38 29.72 -16.55
CA LEU A 67 28.75 28.55 -15.76
C LEU A 67 27.49 28.01 -15.07
N SER A 68 27.21 26.73 -15.25
CA SER A 68 26.18 26.02 -14.49
C SER A 68 26.68 25.72 -13.09
N SER A 69 25.84 25.99 -12.09
CA SER A 69 26.07 25.57 -10.70
C SER A 69 25.63 24.13 -10.49
N ALA A 70 24.52 23.72 -11.10
CA ALA A 70 23.97 22.38 -10.97
C ALA A 70 24.86 21.33 -11.67
N CYS A 71 25.29 21.57 -12.92
CA CYS A 71 26.25 20.69 -13.61
C CYS A 71 27.72 20.93 -13.22
N SER A 72 28.02 21.26 -11.96
CA SER A 72 29.40 21.48 -11.50
C SER A 72 30.19 20.19 -11.17
N THR A 73 29.62 19.03 -11.51
CA THR A 73 30.19 17.69 -11.40
C THR A 73 31.62 17.62 -11.94
N LEU A 74 32.47 16.84 -11.26
CA LEU A 74 33.93 16.76 -11.50
C LEU A 74 34.70 18.11 -11.44
N GLY A 75 34.07 19.19 -10.96
CA GLY A 75 34.70 20.48 -10.71
C GLY A 75 34.65 21.47 -11.87
N SER A 76 33.81 21.22 -12.89
CA SER A 76 33.62 22.15 -14.02
C SER A 76 32.13 22.33 -14.31
N GLY A 77 31.63 23.56 -14.13
CA GLY A 77 30.28 23.97 -14.54
C GLY A 77 30.15 24.41 -16.01
N VAL A 78 31.14 24.12 -16.86
CA VAL A 78 31.10 24.54 -18.27
C VAL A 78 30.33 23.51 -19.10
N ILE A 79 29.36 23.97 -19.89
CA ILE A 79 28.77 23.19 -20.98
C ILE A 79 29.50 23.63 -22.25
N HIS A 80 30.29 22.74 -22.83
CA HIS A 80 31.13 23.03 -24.00
C HIS A 80 30.39 22.81 -25.31
N ASN A 81 30.87 23.43 -26.39
CA ASN A 81 30.33 23.24 -27.75
C ASN A 81 28.79 23.38 -27.73
N ASP A 82 28.29 24.52 -27.26
CA ASP A 82 26.89 24.70 -26.88
C ASP A 82 25.99 25.24 -28.01
N ILE A 83 24.76 24.75 -28.03
CA ILE A 83 23.68 25.16 -28.92
C ILE A 83 22.41 25.41 -28.11
N TRP A 84 21.56 26.29 -28.62
CA TRP A 84 20.43 26.83 -27.86
C TRP A 84 19.09 26.57 -28.53
N PHE A 85 18.06 26.29 -27.72
CA PHE A 85 16.70 26.14 -28.17
C PHE A 85 15.77 27.00 -27.33
N GLU A 86 14.74 27.56 -27.96
CA GLU A 86 13.66 28.28 -27.30
C GLU A 86 12.43 27.39 -27.21
N PHE A 87 11.90 27.20 -26.01
CA PHE A 87 10.73 26.39 -25.74
C PHE A 87 9.69 27.21 -24.97
N ILE A 88 8.43 27.11 -25.36
CA ILE A 88 7.30 27.71 -24.65
C ILE A 88 6.46 26.54 -24.14
N ALA A 89 6.28 26.45 -22.83
CA ALA A 89 5.61 25.31 -22.23
C ALA A 89 4.10 25.37 -22.51
N THR A 90 3.55 24.31 -23.09
CA THR A 90 2.13 24.25 -23.52
C THR A 90 1.15 23.92 -22.40
N GLN A 91 1.66 23.74 -21.18
CA GLN A 91 0.95 23.46 -19.94
C GLN A 91 1.97 23.59 -18.78
N THR A 92 1.48 23.80 -17.56
CA THR A 92 2.29 23.64 -16.34
C THR A 92 2.56 22.15 -16.09
N GLY A 93 3.72 21.82 -15.53
CA GLY A 93 4.11 20.46 -15.19
C GLY A 93 5.62 20.26 -15.15
N THR A 94 6.11 19.09 -15.56
CA THR A 94 7.55 18.83 -15.66
C THR A 94 8.00 18.71 -17.10
N LEU A 95 8.97 19.56 -17.44
CA LEU A 95 9.71 19.50 -18.69
C LEU A 95 10.77 18.40 -18.58
N SER A 96 10.57 17.33 -19.34
CA SER A 96 11.55 16.28 -19.55
C SER A 96 12.38 16.56 -20.81
N LEU A 97 13.70 16.49 -20.67
CA LEU A 97 14.68 16.73 -21.73
C LEU A 97 15.68 15.58 -21.74
N SER A 98 15.63 14.74 -22.78
CA SER A 98 16.44 13.52 -22.84
C SER A 98 17.25 13.42 -24.13
N THR A 99 18.57 13.35 -24.00
CA THR A 99 19.50 12.86 -25.04
C THR A 99 19.94 11.42 -24.76
N CYS A 100 19.39 10.79 -23.71
CA CYS A 100 19.70 9.46 -23.23
C CYS A 100 19.71 8.42 -24.36
N ASN A 101 20.87 7.81 -24.63
CA ASN A 101 21.10 6.86 -25.72
C ASN A 101 20.77 7.38 -27.14
N GLN A 102 20.55 8.69 -27.32
CA GLN A 102 20.13 9.34 -28.57
C GLN A 102 21.16 10.33 -29.15
N ALA A 103 22.28 10.56 -28.47
CA ALA A 103 23.44 11.32 -28.98
C ALA A 103 24.67 10.41 -29.16
N ASP A 104 25.57 10.75 -30.09
CA ASP A 104 26.82 10.00 -30.34
C ASP A 104 28.03 10.51 -29.52
N PHE A 105 27.78 11.36 -28.53
CA PHE A 105 28.78 11.94 -27.63
C PHE A 105 28.19 12.21 -26.23
N ASP A 106 29.11 12.49 -25.32
CA ASP A 106 28.95 12.84 -23.91
C ASP A 106 28.33 14.26 -23.78
N THR A 107 27.08 14.34 -23.30
CA THR A 107 26.24 15.56 -23.36
C THR A 107 26.07 16.28 -22.03
N ARG A 108 25.65 17.54 -22.08
CA ARG A 108 25.13 18.31 -20.94
C ARG A 108 23.90 19.11 -21.34
N ILE A 109 22.86 19.12 -20.50
CA ILE A 109 21.61 19.88 -20.69
C ILE A 109 21.45 20.87 -19.53
N ALA A 110 21.19 22.14 -19.82
CA ALA A 110 20.72 23.13 -18.84
C ALA A 110 19.46 23.85 -19.33
N VAL A 111 18.61 24.26 -18.39
CA VAL A 111 17.38 25.03 -18.65
C VAL A 111 17.46 26.35 -17.91
N TYR A 112 17.14 27.44 -18.62
CA TYR A 112 17.14 28.80 -18.10
C TYR A 112 15.83 29.52 -18.37
N VAL A 113 15.44 30.42 -17.48
CA VAL A 113 14.45 31.48 -17.75
C VAL A 113 15.12 32.85 -17.84
N GLY A 114 14.41 33.83 -18.40
CA GLY A 114 14.90 35.19 -18.59
C GLY A 114 15.50 35.45 -19.98
N SER A 115 16.62 36.18 -20.04
CA SER A 115 17.26 36.62 -21.28
C SER A 115 18.76 36.34 -21.27
N CYS A 116 19.41 36.26 -22.43
CA CYS A 116 20.85 35.98 -22.53
C CYS A 116 21.76 36.96 -21.76
N GLU A 117 21.29 38.15 -21.38
CA GLU A 117 22.01 39.10 -20.54
C GLU A 117 21.80 38.87 -19.03
N MET A 118 20.70 38.22 -18.63
CA MET A 118 20.38 37.76 -17.27
C MET A 118 19.54 36.47 -17.33
N LEU A 119 20.25 35.34 -17.32
CA LEU A 119 19.66 34.00 -17.25
C LEU A 119 19.58 33.53 -15.79
N THR A 120 18.47 32.88 -15.43
CA THR A 120 18.33 32.15 -14.16
C THR A 120 18.24 30.66 -14.46
N GLU A 121 19.11 29.85 -13.87
CA GLU A 121 19.15 28.38 -14.03
C GLU A 121 17.98 27.73 -13.28
N VAL A 122 17.18 26.92 -13.98
CA VAL A 122 16.03 26.18 -13.43
C VAL A 122 16.41 24.72 -13.13
N GLY A 123 17.30 24.16 -13.95
CA GLY A 123 17.84 22.82 -13.79
C GLY A 123 19.00 22.56 -14.74
N CYS A 124 19.84 21.57 -14.41
CA CYS A 124 20.90 21.09 -15.28
C CYS A 124 21.18 19.62 -14.98
N ASN A 125 21.49 18.81 -16.00
CA ASN A 125 22.10 17.50 -15.80
C ASN A 125 23.23 17.19 -16.82
N ASP A 126 24.14 16.36 -16.36
CA ASP A 126 25.35 15.85 -17.00
C ASP A 126 25.05 14.42 -17.50
N ASP A 127 25.12 13.43 -16.60
CA ASP A 127 24.81 12.02 -16.83
C ASP A 127 23.36 11.67 -16.47
N GLY A 128 22.59 11.12 -17.40
CA GLY A 128 21.30 10.47 -17.10
C GLY A 128 21.48 9.06 -16.52
N PHE A 129 20.52 8.62 -15.70
CA PHE A 129 20.55 7.28 -15.12
C PHE A 129 20.35 6.20 -16.19
N GLU A 130 21.17 5.14 -16.18
CA GLU A 130 21.25 4.09 -17.22
C GLU A 130 21.52 4.58 -18.67
N CYS A 131 21.84 5.86 -18.87
CA CYS A 131 22.13 6.43 -20.18
C CYS A 131 23.56 6.08 -20.65
N SER A 132 23.68 5.27 -21.70
CA SER A 132 25.00 4.88 -22.21
C SER A 132 25.69 6.03 -22.93
N GLY A 133 27.03 6.02 -22.90
CA GLY A 133 27.85 7.03 -23.58
C GLY A 133 27.96 8.39 -22.85
N TYR A 134 27.53 8.47 -21.58
CA TYR A 134 27.47 9.72 -20.81
C TYR A 134 26.47 10.71 -21.43
N THR A 135 25.27 10.20 -21.75
CA THR A 135 24.18 11.00 -22.33
C THR A 135 23.21 11.43 -21.25
N SER A 136 22.58 12.58 -21.45
CA SER A 136 21.88 13.32 -20.39
C SER A 136 20.38 13.07 -20.36
N GLU A 137 19.80 13.18 -19.16
CA GLU A 137 18.36 13.31 -18.97
C GLU A 137 18.09 14.31 -17.85
N LEU A 138 17.23 15.30 -18.10
CA LEU A 138 16.89 16.37 -17.16
C LEU A 138 15.38 16.48 -17.02
N LEU A 139 14.90 16.34 -15.79
CA LEU A 139 13.53 16.68 -15.38
C LEU A 139 13.58 18.02 -14.63
N THR A 140 12.73 18.99 -15.00
CA THR A 140 12.68 20.31 -14.36
C THR A 140 11.27 20.90 -14.41
N PRO A 141 10.78 21.62 -13.39
CA PRO A 141 9.43 22.18 -13.41
C PRO A 141 9.26 23.26 -14.48
N CYS A 142 8.08 23.32 -15.10
CA CYS A 142 7.69 24.31 -16.09
C CYS A 142 6.26 24.83 -15.87
N VAL A 143 5.99 26.05 -16.36
CA VAL A 143 4.72 26.77 -16.19
C VAL A 143 4.12 27.10 -17.56
N GLU A 144 2.80 26.96 -17.71
CA GLU A 144 2.08 27.27 -18.96
C GLU A 144 2.38 28.69 -19.48
N ASP A 145 2.59 28.82 -20.79
CA ASP A 145 3.00 30.04 -21.51
C ASP A 145 4.36 30.65 -21.09
N GLU A 146 5.08 30.10 -20.11
CA GLU A 146 6.43 30.55 -19.71
C GLU A 146 7.50 30.12 -20.74
N ARG A 147 8.53 30.96 -20.93
CA ARG A 147 9.54 30.82 -21.99
C ARG A 147 10.87 30.34 -21.43
N TYR A 148 11.26 29.13 -21.81
CA TYR A 148 12.50 28.47 -21.43
C TYR A 148 13.54 28.54 -22.54
N LEU A 149 14.80 28.75 -22.14
CA LEU A 149 15.99 28.59 -22.97
C LEU A 149 16.70 27.29 -22.58
N ILE A 150 16.66 26.31 -23.47
CA ILE A 150 17.33 25.03 -23.32
C ILE A 150 18.72 25.16 -23.96
N ARG A 151 19.76 24.88 -23.18
CA ARG A 151 21.15 24.85 -23.63
C ARG A 151 21.62 23.41 -23.66
N LEU A 152 22.15 22.99 -24.81
CA LEU A 152 22.66 21.63 -25.03
C LEU A 152 24.12 21.70 -25.49
N GLY A 153 25.00 20.93 -24.87
CA GLY A 153 26.41 20.85 -25.26
C GLY A 153 27.07 19.56 -24.76
N SER A 154 28.36 19.60 -24.46
CA SER A 154 29.18 18.46 -24.01
C SER A 154 29.97 18.73 -22.73
N PHE A 155 30.41 17.65 -22.08
CA PHE A 155 31.26 17.68 -20.88
C PHE A 155 32.68 18.23 -21.16
N HIS A 156 33.27 17.95 -22.32
CA HIS A 156 34.65 18.34 -22.66
C HIS A 156 34.75 19.06 -24.02
N PRO A 157 35.59 20.10 -24.18
CA PRO A 157 35.68 20.90 -25.42
C PRO A 157 36.14 20.14 -26.67
N SER A 158 36.61 18.90 -26.53
CA SER A 158 36.94 18.01 -27.66
C SER A 158 35.81 17.06 -28.07
N GLN A 159 34.67 17.07 -27.38
CA GLN A 159 33.48 16.28 -27.71
C GLN A 159 32.47 17.15 -28.44
N SER A 160 32.08 16.73 -29.64
CA SER A 160 30.99 17.32 -30.42
C SER A 160 30.50 16.29 -31.42
N GLY A 161 29.19 16.23 -31.65
CA GLY A 161 28.58 15.23 -32.50
C GLY A 161 27.14 15.59 -32.87
N GLN A 162 26.30 14.58 -33.02
CA GLN A 162 24.92 14.68 -33.45
C GLN A 162 23.99 13.82 -32.58
N GLY A 163 22.72 14.14 -32.59
CA GLY A 163 21.74 13.34 -31.85
C GLY A 163 20.30 13.79 -32.04
N VAL A 164 19.45 13.22 -31.19
CA VAL A 164 18.08 13.66 -30.96
C VAL A 164 17.96 14.11 -29.50
N ILE A 165 17.32 15.25 -29.27
CA ILE A 165 16.77 15.61 -27.96
C ILE A 165 15.27 15.34 -28.01
N THR A 166 14.79 14.51 -27.10
CA THR A 166 13.37 14.31 -26.82
C THR A 166 12.95 15.34 -25.79
N ILE A 167 11.86 16.05 -26.08
CA ILE A 167 11.30 17.12 -25.25
C ILE A 167 9.86 16.73 -24.93
N GLU A 168 9.51 16.50 -23.67
CA GLU A 168 8.13 16.16 -23.27
C GLU A 168 7.70 17.00 -22.07
N ILE A 169 6.40 17.21 -21.91
CA ILE A 169 5.83 17.76 -20.67
C ILE A 169 4.89 16.72 -20.08
N SER A 170 5.20 16.23 -18.87
CA SER A 170 4.20 15.57 -18.03
C SER A 170 3.32 16.64 -17.37
N PRO A 171 1.99 16.44 -17.24
CA PRO A 171 1.24 17.17 -16.22
C PRO A 171 1.86 16.83 -14.84
N PRO A 172 1.92 17.79 -13.90
CA PRO A 172 2.43 17.49 -12.57
C PRO A 172 1.48 16.51 -11.89
N CYS A 173 2.01 15.57 -11.11
CA CYS A 173 1.17 14.63 -10.36
C CYS A 173 0.24 15.33 -9.36
N PHE A 174 0.62 16.52 -8.90
CA PHE A 174 -0.14 17.36 -8.00
C PHE A 174 -0.23 18.79 -8.56
N PHE A 175 -1.45 19.26 -8.83
CA PHE A 175 -1.72 20.59 -9.38
C PHE A 175 -1.94 21.68 -8.31
N GLY A 176 -1.70 21.36 -7.03
CA GLY A 176 -2.33 22.05 -5.92
C GLY A 176 -3.70 21.43 -5.59
N CYS A 177 -4.19 21.70 -4.39
CA CYS A 177 -5.43 21.15 -3.87
C CYS A 177 -6.67 21.83 -4.48
N GLU A 178 -7.80 21.11 -4.53
CA GLU A 178 -9.08 21.69 -4.98
C GLU A 178 -9.65 22.69 -3.97
N GLU A 179 -10.50 23.62 -4.44
CA GLU A 179 -11.14 24.65 -3.58
C GLU A 179 -12.02 24.07 -2.44
N ASN A 180 -12.34 22.78 -2.47
CA ASN A 180 -13.14 22.09 -1.45
C ASN A 180 -12.31 21.15 -0.55
N THR A 181 -11.01 20.98 -0.81
CA THR A 181 -10.10 20.20 0.06
C THR A 181 -9.90 20.94 1.39
N ARG A 182 -9.93 20.24 2.53
CA ARG A 182 -9.68 20.90 3.82
C ARG A 182 -8.20 21.28 3.91
N SER A 183 -7.88 22.52 4.29
CA SER A 183 -6.49 22.86 4.63
C SER A 183 -6.11 22.23 5.97
N GLU A 184 -4.89 21.71 6.04
CA GLU A 184 -4.24 21.34 7.28
C GLU A 184 -4.23 22.49 8.30
N LEU A 185 -4.28 22.15 9.59
CA LEU A 185 -4.32 23.09 10.71
C LEU A 185 -2.93 23.46 11.27
N GLU A 186 -1.91 22.67 10.93
CA GLU A 186 -0.48 23.00 11.06
C GLU A 186 -0.09 24.15 10.11
N ALA A 187 1.08 24.75 10.33
CA ALA A 187 1.72 25.59 9.33
C ALA A 187 3.15 25.09 9.11
N CYS A 188 3.47 24.72 7.86
CA CYS A 188 4.78 24.23 7.39
C CYS A 188 5.99 24.72 8.20
N GLY A 189 6.84 23.79 8.62
CA GLY A 189 8.06 23.98 9.40
C GLY A 189 7.83 24.08 10.91
N SER A 190 6.82 23.37 11.42
CA SER A 190 6.34 23.43 12.80
C SER A 190 6.29 22.01 13.41
N PHE A 191 5.74 21.87 14.62
CA PHE A 191 5.71 20.61 15.36
C PHE A 191 4.43 20.48 16.22
N ALA A 192 3.28 20.98 15.75
CA ALA A 192 2.04 21.02 16.55
C ALA A 192 1.21 19.72 16.44
N ASN A 193 1.30 19.01 15.31
CA ASN A 193 0.66 17.73 15.00
C ASN A 193 1.64 16.53 15.06
N ASP A 194 2.92 16.76 15.43
CA ASP A 194 4.09 15.86 15.41
C ASP A 194 4.00 14.59 16.32
N GLY A 195 2.78 14.16 16.66
CA GLY A 195 2.46 12.83 17.17
C GLY A 195 3.09 12.45 18.50
N CYS A 196 3.67 11.24 18.53
CA CYS A 196 4.48 10.79 19.66
C CYS A 196 5.75 11.67 19.88
N GLY A 197 6.15 12.49 18.90
CA GLY A 197 7.30 13.42 18.96
C GLY A 197 7.02 14.73 19.68
N ALA A 198 5.79 15.27 19.55
CA ALA A 198 5.38 16.60 20.06
C ALA A 198 5.68 16.84 21.56
N GLY A 199 5.74 15.77 22.36
CA GLY A 199 6.10 15.84 23.79
C GLY A 199 7.57 16.13 24.10
N TYR A 200 8.50 16.05 23.13
CA TYR A 200 9.95 16.05 23.41
C TYR A 200 10.66 17.38 23.18
N LEU A 201 10.14 18.26 22.30
CA LEU A 201 10.76 19.56 21.98
C LEU A 201 10.05 20.78 22.60
N GLY A 202 8.90 20.58 23.25
CA GLY A 202 8.27 21.56 24.13
C GLY A 202 7.82 22.84 23.40
N GLY A 203 6.70 22.76 22.69
CA GLY A 203 6.17 23.82 21.81
C GLY A 203 6.28 25.25 22.36
N VAL A 204 7.02 26.08 21.62
CA VAL A 204 7.29 27.50 21.94
C VAL A 204 6.83 28.44 20.82
N ASP A 205 5.68 28.16 20.22
CA ASP A 205 4.90 29.22 19.57
C ASP A 205 3.40 29.13 19.85
N GLY A 206 2.73 30.29 19.78
CA GLY A 206 1.39 30.52 20.34
C GLY A 206 0.22 29.98 19.52
N GLY A 207 0.40 28.88 18.79
CA GLY A 207 -0.64 28.23 17.99
C GLY A 207 -1.79 27.67 18.83
N GLN A 208 -2.96 27.50 18.21
CA GLN A 208 -4.10 26.85 18.85
C GLN A 208 -3.89 25.33 18.82
N LEU A 209 -3.12 24.84 19.79
CA LEU A 209 -2.74 23.43 19.98
C LEU A 209 -3.94 22.48 19.73
N LEU A 210 -3.70 21.40 18.97
CA LEU A 210 -4.60 20.25 18.78
C LEU A 210 -4.70 19.37 20.06
N HIS A 211 -4.66 20.01 21.23
CA HIS A 211 -4.43 19.42 22.55
C HIS A 211 -5.63 18.62 23.10
N ASP A 212 -6.78 18.71 22.42
CA ASP A 212 -8.00 17.94 22.67
C ASP A 212 -8.04 16.64 21.84
N VAL A 213 -7.09 16.44 20.91
CA VAL A 213 -6.91 15.20 20.13
C VAL A 213 -5.73 14.40 20.70
N PRO A 214 -5.81 13.06 20.81
CA PRO A 214 -4.67 12.25 21.24
C PRO A 214 -3.43 12.52 20.38
N HIS A 215 -2.28 12.62 21.06
CA HIS A 215 -0.97 12.78 20.43
C HIS A 215 -0.80 14.03 19.54
N GLY A 216 -1.72 15.01 19.62
CA GLY A 216 -1.64 16.28 18.86
C GLY A 216 -2.05 16.18 17.38
N SER A 217 -2.29 14.98 16.86
CA SER A 217 -2.68 14.74 15.46
C SER A 217 -3.98 15.45 15.01
N GLU A 218 -4.10 15.78 13.71
CA GLU A 218 -5.34 16.33 13.12
C GLU A 218 -6.33 15.22 12.74
N THR A 219 -7.61 15.33 13.08
CA THR A 219 -8.60 14.28 12.75
C THR A 219 -8.98 14.26 11.27
N ILE A 220 -8.81 13.12 10.57
CA ILE A 220 -9.29 12.89 9.20
C ILE A 220 -10.42 11.85 9.19
N GLY A 221 -11.46 12.08 8.38
CA GLY A 221 -12.58 11.16 8.17
C GLY A 221 -12.42 10.28 6.93
N LEU A 222 -13.29 9.27 6.81
CA LEU A 222 -13.41 8.46 5.60
C LEU A 222 -14.02 9.29 4.46
N ASN A 223 -13.41 9.19 3.28
CA ASN A 223 -13.71 9.98 2.08
C ASN A 223 -13.51 11.50 2.27
N GLU A 224 -12.57 11.88 3.14
CA GLU A 224 -12.03 13.24 3.22
C GLU A 224 -10.67 13.36 2.49
N THR A 225 -10.34 14.59 2.10
CA THR A 225 -9.01 14.94 1.57
C THR A 225 -8.52 16.20 2.29
N ILE A 226 -7.26 16.15 2.74
CA ILE A 226 -6.54 17.27 3.37
C ILE A 226 -5.46 17.79 2.42
N CYS A 227 -5.28 19.11 2.46
CA CYS A 227 -4.30 19.88 1.72
C CYS A 227 -3.20 20.32 2.68
N GLY A 228 -2.10 19.56 2.73
CA GLY A 228 -1.04 19.75 3.71
C GLY A 228 0.15 20.57 3.21
N SER A 229 1.17 20.70 4.05
CA SER A 229 2.44 21.34 3.72
C SER A 229 3.61 20.88 4.59
N TRP A 230 4.72 20.47 3.98
CA TRP A 230 5.89 19.90 4.65
C TRP A 230 7.20 20.68 4.45
N HIS A 231 8.19 20.38 5.28
CA HIS A 231 9.51 21.02 5.31
C HIS A 231 10.63 20.00 5.61
N PHE A 232 11.84 20.28 5.10
CA PHE A 232 13.09 19.62 5.52
C PHE A 232 14.27 20.59 5.39
N ASP A 233 14.96 20.88 6.50
CA ASP A 233 16.10 21.81 6.54
C ASP A 233 17.47 21.16 6.31
N GLY A 234 17.51 19.83 6.10
CA GLY A 234 18.73 19.02 6.05
C GLY A 234 19.07 18.31 7.36
N SER A 235 18.34 18.57 8.45
CA SER A 235 18.50 17.93 9.76
C SER A 235 17.17 17.53 10.41
N VAL A 236 16.08 18.26 10.18
CA VAL A 236 14.76 18.06 10.80
C VAL A 236 13.69 18.17 9.71
N ARG A 237 12.75 17.23 9.70
CA ARG A 237 11.55 17.27 8.85
C ARG A 237 10.35 17.78 9.66
N ASP A 238 9.41 18.46 8.99
CA ASP A 238 7.99 18.36 9.38
C ASP A 238 7.57 16.89 9.31
N THR A 239 6.72 16.44 10.23
CA THR A 239 5.99 15.18 10.03
C THR A 239 4.54 15.38 10.44
N ASP A 240 3.63 15.09 9.52
CA ASP A 240 2.24 15.52 9.63
C ASP A 240 1.39 14.31 10.02
N TRP A 241 0.84 14.31 11.24
CA TRP A 241 0.11 13.16 11.77
C TRP A 241 -1.40 13.41 11.78
N TYR A 242 -2.12 12.47 11.20
CA TYR A 242 -3.56 12.52 11.03
C TYR A 242 -4.23 11.35 11.75
N ARG A 243 -5.29 11.63 12.52
CA ARG A 243 -6.05 10.65 13.29
C ARG A 243 -7.28 10.21 12.52
N LEU A 244 -7.26 8.99 12.01
CA LEU A 244 -8.44 8.34 11.43
C LEU A 244 -9.21 7.57 12.51
N VAL A 245 -10.54 7.57 12.41
CA VAL A 245 -11.41 6.63 13.15
C VAL A 245 -12.18 5.78 12.15
N VAL A 246 -11.96 4.48 12.19
CA VAL A 246 -12.75 3.48 11.47
C VAL A 246 -13.91 3.08 12.39
N PRO A 247 -15.18 3.33 12.03
CA PRO A 247 -16.30 3.19 12.96
C PRO A 247 -16.76 1.75 13.18
N GLU A 248 -16.62 0.90 12.17
CA GLU A 248 -17.13 -0.47 12.08
C GLU A 248 -16.06 -1.37 11.43
N PRO A 249 -15.92 -2.64 11.82
CA PRO A 249 -14.86 -3.51 11.31
C PRO A 249 -15.13 -3.94 9.86
N GLY A 250 -14.06 -4.23 9.12
CA GLY A 250 -14.16 -4.69 7.74
C GLY A 250 -14.23 -3.57 6.70
N ALA A 251 -13.83 -2.35 7.05
CA ALA A 251 -13.68 -1.26 6.09
C ALA A 251 -12.46 -1.51 5.18
N THR A 252 -12.58 -1.19 3.89
CA THR A 252 -11.42 -1.00 3.00
C THR A 252 -10.98 0.46 3.09
N LEU A 253 -9.66 0.70 3.05
CA LEU A 253 -9.06 2.04 3.05
C LEU A 253 -8.07 2.17 1.89
N ASP A 254 -8.27 3.17 1.03
CA ASP A 254 -7.26 3.64 0.07
C ASP A 254 -6.71 4.99 0.57
N ILE A 255 -5.52 4.96 1.14
CA ILE A 255 -4.81 6.12 1.69
C ILE A 255 -3.80 6.59 0.67
N VAL A 256 -3.99 7.77 0.10
CA VAL A 256 -3.21 8.28 -1.04
C VAL A 256 -2.62 9.64 -0.71
N VAL A 257 -1.29 9.76 -0.81
CA VAL A 257 -0.59 11.04 -0.84
C VAL A 257 -0.19 11.37 -2.27
N GLU A 258 -0.65 12.51 -2.78
CA GLU A 258 -0.23 13.06 -4.08
C GLU A 258 0.63 14.32 -3.84
N SER A 259 1.74 14.43 -4.55
CA SER A 259 2.73 15.52 -4.38
C SER A 259 3.44 15.86 -5.69
N SER A 260 4.26 16.92 -5.68
CA SER A 260 5.09 17.31 -6.83
C SER A 260 6.03 16.16 -7.23
N GLU A 261 6.18 15.86 -8.53
CA GLU A 261 6.88 14.64 -8.98
C GLU A 261 8.40 14.62 -8.68
N PHE A 262 8.94 15.75 -8.22
CA PHE A 262 10.30 15.90 -7.70
C PHE A 262 10.47 15.53 -6.23
N MET A 263 9.37 15.24 -5.54
CA MET A 263 9.31 14.99 -4.10
C MET A 263 9.05 13.52 -3.83
N GLU A 264 9.89 12.94 -2.97
CA GLU A 264 9.61 11.66 -2.35
C GLU A 264 8.67 11.89 -1.16
N ALA A 265 7.58 11.13 -1.08
CA ALA A 265 6.66 11.09 0.05
C ALA A 265 6.86 9.79 0.83
N ASN A 266 6.90 9.90 2.15
CA ASN A 266 6.95 8.80 3.11
C ASN A 266 5.56 8.73 3.76
N LEU A 267 4.82 7.64 3.54
CA LEU A 267 3.46 7.46 4.05
C LEU A 267 3.43 6.24 4.99
N PHE A 268 2.87 6.43 6.19
CA PHE A 268 2.72 5.39 7.20
C PHE A 268 1.26 5.29 7.65
N ILE A 269 0.84 4.10 8.04
CA ILE A 269 -0.32 3.90 8.92
C ILE A 269 0.09 3.07 10.14
N ALA A 270 -0.39 3.49 11.31
CA ALA A 270 -0.03 2.97 12.62
C ALA A 270 -1.27 2.87 13.53
N ALA A 271 -1.17 2.08 14.60
CA ALA A 271 -2.17 2.10 15.67
C ALA A 271 -2.11 3.43 16.46
N GLU A 272 -3.22 3.84 17.09
CA GLU A 272 -3.20 4.95 18.06
C GLU A 272 -2.48 4.54 19.36
N SER A 273 -1.15 4.56 19.34
CA SER A 273 -0.29 4.17 20.47
C SER A 273 1.04 4.94 20.49
N CYS A 274 1.59 5.13 21.69
CA CYS A 274 2.99 5.55 21.89
C CYS A 274 3.64 4.62 22.95
N PRO A 275 4.78 3.97 22.68
CA PRO A 275 5.58 4.03 21.45
C PRO A 275 4.80 3.53 20.22
N LEU A 276 5.11 4.12 19.07
CA LEU A 276 4.36 3.93 17.83
C LEU A 276 4.46 2.48 17.32
N GLU A 277 3.32 1.90 16.98
CA GLU A 277 3.21 0.60 16.31
C GLU A 277 2.79 0.82 14.85
N ILE A 278 3.78 0.84 13.94
CA ILE A 278 3.56 0.95 12.50
C ILE A 278 2.94 -0.35 12.00
N LEU A 279 1.82 -0.25 11.30
CA LEU A 279 1.10 -1.35 10.66
C LEU A 279 1.60 -1.53 9.22
N GLU A 280 1.68 -0.43 8.47
CA GLU A 280 2.24 -0.42 7.11
C GLU A 280 2.96 0.91 6.81
N TYR A 281 3.92 0.86 5.89
CA TYR A 281 4.74 1.97 5.44
C TYR A 281 5.11 1.81 3.96
N VAL A 282 5.03 2.89 3.21
CA VAL A 282 5.42 2.97 1.80
C VAL A 282 6.20 4.26 1.52
N THR A 283 7.04 4.21 0.48
CA THR A 283 7.77 5.36 -0.05
C THR A 283 7.50 5.45 -1.54
N GLY A 284 7.15 6.64 -2.03
CA GLY A 284 6.89 6.89 -3.44
C GLY A 284 7.20 8.34 -3.81
N GLY A 285 6.84 8.75 -5.02
CA GLY A 285 6.98 10.13 -5.47
C GLY A 285 5.63 10.85 -5.52
N CYS A 286 5.49 11.72 -6.54
CA CYS A 286 4.31 11.85 -7.41
C CYS A 286 2.97 11.41 -6.80
N ARG A 287 2.73 10.09 -6.74
CA ARG A 287 1.68 9.44 -5.95
C ARG A 287 2.34 8.36 -5.08
N THR A 288 1.86 8.25 -3.84
CA THR A 288 2.32 7.32 -2.81
C THR A 288 1.10 6.82 -2.04
N ASP A 289 0.78 5.52 -2.11
CA ASP A 289 -0.47 4.98 -1.58
C ASP A 289 -0.33 3.65 -0.81
N ILE A 290 -1.19 3.49 0.21
CA ILE A 290 -1.41 2.28 1.00
C ILE A 290 -2.88 1.87 0.82
N SER A 291 -3.11 0.64 0.39
CA SER A 291 -4.44 0.03 0.29
C SER A 291 -4.59 -1.06 1.34
N LEU A 292 -5.44 -0.86 2.34
CA LEU A 292 -5.77 -1.85 3.36
C LEU A 292 -7.17 -2.40 3.15
N ASP A 293 -7.29 -3.73 3.02
CA ASP A 293 -8.56 -4.43 3.19
C ASP A 293 -8.80 -4.78 4.66
N TRP A 294 -10.08 -4.92 5.05
CA TRP A 294 -10.51 -5.48 6.34
C TRP A 294 -10.01 -4.77 7.60
N VAL A 295 -9.90 -3.43 7.57
CA VAL A 295 -9.51 -2.63 8.73
C VAL A 295 -10.56 -2.74 9.84
N THR A 296 -10.11 -3.05 11.06
CA THR A 296 -10.96 -3.20 12.24
C THR A 296 -11.48 -1.86 12.75
N ALA A 297 -12.62 -1.86 13.45
CA ALA A 297 -13.10 -0.68 14.15
C ALA A 297 -12.06 -0.21 15.17
N GLY A 298 -11.72 1.07 15.16
CA GLY A 298 -10.62 1.60 15.96
C GLY A 298 -10.15 2.99 15.56
N ALA A 299 -9.07 3.43 16.21
CA ALA A 299 -8.39 4.68 15.90
C ALA A 299 -6.97 4.41 15.41
N TYR A 300 -6.59 5.11 14.34
CA TYR A 300 -5.35 4.92 13.60
C TYR A 300 -4.64 6.26 13.40
N GLN A 301 -3.32 6.20 13.29
CA GLN A 301 -2.48 7.34 12.96
C GLN A 301 -1.92 7.14 11.55
N ILE A 302 -2.26 8.06 10.66
CA ILE A 302 -1.65 8.20 9.34
C ILE A 302 -0.56 9.25 9.46
N ILE A 303 0.64 8.99 8.95
CA ILE A 303 1.77 9.93 9.04
C ILE A 303 2.27 10.21 7.63
N VAL A 304 2.41 11.49 7.31
CA VAL A 304 2.97 11.96 6.05
C VAL A 304 4.28 12.69 6.34
N ALA A 305 5.34 12.42 5.58
CA ALA A 305 6.61 13.12 5.71
C ALA A 305 7.35 13.20 4.37
N PRO A 306 8.18 14.24 4.14
CA PRO A 306 9.00 14.33 2.93
C PRO A 306 10.22 13.42 2.98
N GLY A 307 10.76 13.05 1.83
CA GLY A 307 12.04 12.34 1.73
C GLY A 307 13.25 13.17 2.15
N PHE A 308 14.40 12.51 2.28
CA PHE A 308 15.66 13.13 2.77
C PHE A 308 16.57 13.68 1.65
N GLU A 309 16.19 13.56 0.37
CA GLU A 309 17.09 13.87 -0.75
C GLU A 309 17.29 15.37 -1.02
N ARG A 310 16.32 16.22 -0.64
CA ARG A 310 16.25 17.63 -1.06
C ARG A 310 15.88 18.54 0.10
N ILE A 311 16.54 19.68 0.21
CA ILE A 311 16.13 20.76 1.12
C ILE A 311 14.82 21.37 0.59
N ILE A 312 13.80 21.43 1.44
CA ILE A 312 12.46 21.97 1.10
C ILE A 312 12.25 23.25 1.89
N GLN A 313 11.64 24.28 1.30
CA GLN A 313 11.36 25.54 1.99
C GLN A 313 9.88 25.88 1.85
N CYS A 314 9.24 26.25 2.95
CA CYS A 314 7.81 26.58 2.98
C CYS A 314 7.47 27.76 2.05
N GLY A 315 6.40 27.61 1.27
CA GLY A 315 6.01 28.53 0.21
C GLY A 315 6.87 28.42 -1.05
N ASP A 316 7.23 27.20 -1.46
CA ASP A 316 8.00 27.00 -2.69
C ASP A 316 7.13 27.31 -3.92
N PRO A 317 7.61 28.11 -4.89
CA PRO A 317 6.80 28.50 -6.05
C PRO A 317 6.45 27.34 -6.99
N ASN A 318 7.09 26.17 -6.84
CA ASN A 318 6.84 24.95 -7.60
C ASN A 318 6.04 23.91 -6.79
N LEU A 319 5.48 24.30 -5.64
CA LEU A 319 4.68 23.46 -4.73
C LEU A 319 5.43 22.23 -4.18
N MET A 320 6.77 22.29 -4.10
CA MET A 320 7.60 21.21 -3.54
C MET A 320 7.41 21.02 -2.03
N ASP A 321 6.88 22.04 -1.34
CA ASP A 321 6.48 22.01 0.07
C ASP A 321 5.03 21.52 0.28
N ARG A 322 4.33 21.05 -0.77
CA ARG A 322 2.87 20.80 -0.73
C ARG A 322 2.50 19.39 -1.19
N TYR A 323 1.41 18.89 -0.62
CA TYR A 323 0.79 17.61 -0.98
C TYR A 323 -0.72 17.64 -0.71
N SER A 324 -1.44 16.62 -1.17
CA SER A 324 -2.77 16.26 -0.67
C SER A 324 -2.81 14.83 -0.17
N LEU A 325 -3.30 14.65 1.06
CA LEU A 325 -3.63 13.36 1.65
C LEU A 325 -5.12 13.08 1.44
N SER A 326 -5.45 12.04 0.70
CA SER A 326 -6.82 11.52 0.59
C SER A 326 -6.94 10.22 1.37
N VAL A 327 -8.02 10.07 2.13
CA VAL A 327 -8.40 8.80 2.76
C VAL A 327 -9.74 8.40 2.18
N MET A 328 -9.72 7.60 1.13
CA MET A 328 -10.94 6.98 0.62
C MET A 328 -11.21 5.72 1.44
N GLY A 329 -12.48 5.37 1.63
CA GLY A 329 -12.80 4.13 2.33
C GLY A 329 -14.26 3.73 2.24
N GLU A 330 -14.48 2.45 1.97
CA GLU A 330 -15.79 1.84 1.91
C GLU A 330 -15.99 0.96 3.16
N VAL A 331 -16.90 1.38 4.03
CA VAL A 331 -17.43 0.51 5.09
C VAL A 331 -18.44 -0.43 4.40
N SER A 332 -18.26 -1.74 4.55
CA SER A 332 -19.12 -2.73 3.90
C SER A 332 -20.59 -2.55 4.28
N THR A 333 -21.49 -2.74 3.29
CA THR A 333 -22.93 -2.85 3.55
C THR A 333 -23.40 -4.28 3.79
N GLU A 334 -22.52 -5.27 3.59
CA GLU A 334 -22.74 -6.63 4.09
C GLU A 334 -22.54 -6.62 5.60
N ASN A 335 -23.51 -7.14 6.34
CA ASN A 335 -23.49 -7.11 7.79
C ASN A 335 -22.59 -8.23 8.32
N ALA A 336 -22.08 -8.07 9.54
CA ALA A 336 -21.46 -9.16 10.28
C ALA A 336 -22.39 -10.40 10.33
N PRO A 337 -21.83 -11.63 10.44
CA PRO A 337 -22.62 -12.85 10.61
C PRO A 337 -23.61 -12.70 11.78
N LEU A 338 -24.76 -13.37 11.69
CA LEU A 338 -25.78 -13.30 12.76
C LEU A 338 -25.28 -13.77 14.13
N ASN A 339 -24.14 -14.45 14.15
CA ASN A 339 -23.42 -14.96 15.31
C ASN A 339 -21.97 -14.44 15.43
N ASP A 340 -21.71 -13.25 14.90
CA ASP A 340 -20.50 -12.45 15.16
C ASP A 340 -20.21 -12.36 16.67
N LEU A 341 -21.15 -11.78 17.42
CA LEU A 341 -21.01 -11.65 18.87
C LEU A 341 -21.41 -12.93 19.59
N CYS A 342 -20.70 -13.29 20.65
CA CYS A 342 -21.04 -14.44 21.48
C CYS A 342 -22.42 -14.31 22.15
N ALA A 343 -22.91 -13.08 22.36
CA ALA A 343 -24.24 -12.80 22.85
C ALA A 343 -25.37 -13.23 21.90
N ASP A 344 -25.07 -13.39 20.60
CA ASP A 344 -25.99 -13.76 19.52
C ASP A 344 -25.65 -15.15 18.93
N ALA A 345 -24.87 -15.96 19.65
CA ALA A 345 -24.43 -17.30 19.25
C ALA A 345 -25.59 -18.22 18.81
N ILE A 346 -25.44 -18.89 17.66
CA ILE A 346 -26.50 -19.73 17.08
C ILE A 346 -26.49 -21.13 17.70
N LEU A 347 -27.63 -21.58 18.22
CA LEU A 347 -27.82 -22.93 18.73
C LEU A 347 -27.85 -23.97 17.59
N ILE A 348 -26.96 -24.96 17.67
CA ILE A 348 -26.81 -26.07 16.72
C ILE A 348 -26.78 -27.44 17.44
N SER A 349 -26.85 -28.50 16.65
CA SER A 349 -26.81 -29.91 17.05
C SER A 349 -25.73 -30.67 16.29
N ASP A 350 -25.60 -31.98 16.51
CA ASP A 350 -24.85 -32.88 15.62
C ASP A 350 -25.28 -32.72 14.14
N GLY A 351 -24.31 -32.82 13.23
CA GLY A 351 -24.46 -32.59 11.79
C GLY A 351 -23.47 -31.58 11.21
N LEU A 352 -23.68 -31.23 9.93
CA LEU A 352 -22.91 -30.20 9.20
C LEU A 352 -23.67 -28.86 9.21
N HIS A 353 -22.96 -27.77 9.51
CA HIS A 353 -23.50 -26.40 9.51
C HIS A 353 -22.61 -25.46 8.70
N ASP A 354 -23.19 -24.70 7.77
CA ASP A 354 -22.48 -23.70 6.97
C ASP A 354 -22.11 -22.47 7.82
N PHE A 355 -20.91 -21.90 7.62
CA PHE A 355 -20.48 -20.68 8.31
C PHE A 355 -19.57 -19.78 7.45
N SER A 356 -19.44 -18.52 7.87
CA SER A 356 -18.57 -17.51 7.26
C SER A 356 -18.00 -16.61 8.37
N THR A 357 -16.68 -16.34 8.35
CA THR A 357 -16.01 -15.38 9.27
C THR A 357 -15.74 -14.03 8.61
N PHE A 358 -16.20 -13.83 7.37
CA PHE A 358 -16.21 -12.50 6.76
C PHE A 358 -17.13 -11.55 7.54
N TYR A 359 -16.69 -10.30 7.70
CA TYR A 359 -17.37 -9.22 8.44
C TYR A 359 -17.55 -9.45 9.96
N ALA A 360 -17.12 -10.56 10.54
CA ALA A 360 -17.12 -10.76 11.99
C ALA A 360 -16.05 -9.89 12.69
N SER A 361 -16.36 -9.47 13.90
CA SER A 361 -15.58 -8.61 14.78
C SER A 361 -14.52 -9.40 15.54
N THR A 362 -14.19 -9.09 16.79
CA THR A 362 -13.46 -10.03 17.67
C THR A 362 -13.87 -9.75 19.10
N ASP A 363 -14.85 -10.50 19.61
CA ASP A 363 -15.48 -10.24 20.92
C ASP A 363 -15.04 -11.21 22.02
N GLY A 364 -14.46 -12.35 21.65
CA GLY A 364 -14.07 -13.39 22.58
C GLY A 364 -12.80 -13.10 23.39
N PRO A 365 -12.51 -13.93 24.42
CA PRO A 365 -11.33 -13.77 25.26
C PRO A 365 -10.03 -13.69 24.44
N PRO A 366 -9.11 -12.74 24.75
CA PRO A 366 -8.01 -12.37 23.85
C PRO A 366 -6.93 -13.44 23.68
N ASP A 367 -6.79 -14.35 24.64
CA ASP A 367 -5.81 -15.43 24.63
C ASP A 367 -6.45 -16.78 25.00
N SER A 368 -6.39 -17.74 24.08
CA SER A 368 -6.44 -19.16 24.41
C SER A 368 -5.11 -19.59 25.05
N PRO A 369 -5.06 -20.63 25.91
CA PRO A 369 -3.80 -21.12 26.48
C PRO A 369 -2.76 -21.54 25.42
N LEU A 370 -1.47 -21.41 25.75
CA LEU A 370 -0.33 -21.87 24.89
C LEU A 370 -0.33 -23.36 24.53
N ALA A 371 -1.24 -24.17 25.08
CA ALA A 371 -1.46 -25.56 24.65
C ALA A 371 -2.35 -25.66 23.39
N CYS A 372 -2.93 -24.55 22.94
CA CYS A 372 -3.88 -24.49 21.83
C CYS A 372 -3.24 -24.19 20.46
N GLY A 373 -2.00 -23.67 20.41
CA GLY A 373 -1.30 -23.37 19.15
C GLY A 373 0.17 -23.02 19.38
N ASP A 374 1.05 -23.53 18.52
CA ASP A 374 2.52 -23.40 18.63
C ASP A 374 3.03 -21.98 18.26
N PHE A 375 2.23 -21.19 17.52
CA PHE A 375 2.65 -19.91 16.94
C PHE A 375 1.94 -18.67 17.49
N GLY A 376 0.96 -18.82 18.39
CA GLY A 376 0.26 -17.70 19.02
C GLY A 376 -1.04 -18.11 19.71
N THR A 377 -1.64 -17.20 20.47
CA THR A 377 -2.76 -17.48 21.40
C THR A 377 -4.08 -16.79 21.06
N ALA A 378 -4.08 -15.78 20.19
CA ALA A 378 -5.29 -15.03 19.82
C ALA A 378 -6.15 -15.75 18.76
N ILE A 379 -7.47 -15.58 18.83
CA ILE A 379 -8.43 -15.95 17.79
C ILE A 379 -9.05 -14.64 17.31
N GLY A 380 -9.10 -14.39 16.00
CA GLY A 380 -9.72 -13.18 15.43
C GLY A 380 -10.76 -13.50 14.37
N ALA A 381 -11.73 -12.60 14.16
CA ALA A 381 -13.02 -12.91 13.51
C ALA A 381 -13.61 -14.19 14.06
N ASP A 382 -13.82 -14.19 15.38
CA ASP A 382 -14.62 -15.22 15.97
C ASP A 382 -16.08 -15.07 15.54
N ILE A 383 -16.70 -16.21 15.29
CA ILE A 383 -18.14 -16.40 15.28
C ILE A 383 -18.47 -17.50 16.29
N TRP A 384 -19.69 -17.49 16.80
CA TRP A 384 -20.07 -18.30 17.94
C TRP A 384 -21.26 -19.21 17.67
N PHE A 385 -21.19 -20.43 18.18
CA PHE A 385 -22.31 -21.36 18.19
C PHE A 385 -22.54 -21.84 19.62
N GLU A 386 -23.80 -22.04 20.00
CA GLU A 386 -24.15 -22.82 21.18
C GLU A 386 -24.40 -24.27 20.76
N TYR A 387 -23.90 -25.21 21.56
CA TYR A 387 -24.21 -26.63 21.44
C TYR A 387 -24.73 -27.13 22.78
N VAL A 388 -25.80 -27.93 22.76
CA VAL A 388 -26.26 -28.69 23.93
C VAL A 388 -26.04 -30.15 23.59
N SER A 389 -25.34 -30.88 24.45
CA SER A 389 -25.00 -32.27 24.12
C SER A 389 -26.17 -33.21 24.42
N ASP A 390 -26.59 -33.99 23.42
CA ASP A 390 -27.58 -35.04 23.57
C ASP A 390 -26.95 -36.37 24.09
N VAL A 391 -25.71 -36.36 24.58
CA VAL A 391 -25.01 -37.53 25.14
C VAL A 391 -24.15 -37.18 26.35
N THR A 392 -23.88 -38.16 27.21
CA THR A 392 -22.69 -38.16 28.06
C THR A 392 -21.63 -39.02 27.38
N GLY A 393 -20.52 -38.42 26.94
CA GLY A 393 -19.56 -39.11 26.08
C GLY A 393 -18.54 -38.19 25.42
N THR A 394 -18.07 -38.57 24.23
CA THR A 394 -17.12 -37.75 23.44
C THR A 394 -17.86 -37.00 22.34
N VAL A 395 -17.72 -35.68 22.31
CA VAL A 395 -18.15 -34.83 21.20
C VAL A 395 -16.92 -34.41 20.42
N THR A 396 -17.00 -34.49 19.10
CA THR A 396 -15.96 -34.05 18.16
C THR A 396 -16.52 -32.94 17.27
N VAL A 397 -15.76 -31.86 17.18
CA VAL A 397 -16.08 -30.63 16.44
C VAL A 397 -14.96 -30.42 15.43
N SER A 398 -15.29 -30.38 14.14
CA SER A 398 -14.31 -30.47 13.05
C SER A 398 -14.55 -29.41 11.96
N LEU A 399 -13.46 -28.73 11.60
CA LEU A 399 -13.31 -27.87 10.42
C LEU A 399 -12.37 -28.51 9.38
N CYS A 400 -11.78 -29.67 9.71
CA CYS A 400 -10.76 -30.39 8.94
C CYS A 400 -11.20 -30.66 7.49
N ASP A 401 -10.47 -30.10 6.52
CA ASP A 401 -10.80 -30.14 5.08
C ASP A 401 -12.19 -29.55 4.70
N LEU A 402 -12.87 -28.85 5.63
CA LEU A 402 -14.21 -28.27 5.46
C LEU A 402 -14.24 -26.74 5.44
N ALA A 403 -13.16 -26.06 5.86
CA ALA A 403 -12.98 -24.62 5.71
C ALA A 403 -11.92 -24.28 4.65
N ASN A 404 -11.99 -23.07 4.08
CA ASN A 404 -11.08 -22.61 3.02
C ASN A 404 -9.96 -21.66 3.50
N PHE A 405 -9.70 -21.63 4.80
CA PHE A 405 -8.77 -20.72 5.46
C PHE A 405 -8.15 -21.37 6.70
N ASP A 406 -7.03 -20.82 7.16
CA ASP A 406 -6.35 -21.19 8.41
C ASP A 406 -7.25 -20.85 9.61
N THR A 407 -7.75 -21.87 10.33
CA THR A 407 -8.80 -21.74 11.35
C THR A 407 -8.28 -21.89 12.77
N ARG A 408 -9.03 -21.32 13.73
CA ARG A 408 -8.86 -21.58 15.16
C ARG A 408 -10.19 -21.91 15.81
N LEU A 409 -10.20 -22.97 16.62
CA LEU A 409 -11.38 -23.54 17.25
C LEU A 409 -11.20 -23.61 18.78
N GLU A 410 -12.14 -23.06 19.54
CA GLU A 410 -12.13 -23.06 21.00
C GLU A 410 -13.51 -23.47 21.56
N ILE A 411 -13.52 -24.37 22.54
CA ILE A 411 -14.72 -24.90 23.19
C ILE A 411 -14.75 -24.46 24.65
N ARG A 412 -15.85 -23.87 25.11
CA ARG A 412 -16.05 -23.41 26.50
C ARG A 412 -17.31 -24.02 27.09
N ALA A 413 -17.26 -24.41 28.37
CA ALA A 413 -18.46 -24.69 29.17
C ALA A 413 -18.94 -23.38 29.83
N ASP A 414 -20.17 -23.35 30.35
CA ASP A 414 -20.76 -22.19 31.06
C ASP A 414 -20.85 -20.86 30.27
N GLY A 415 -20.63 -20.88 28.95
CA GLY A 415 -20.78 -19.72 28.06
C GLY A 415 -19.47 -19.02 27.65
N CYS A 416 -19.59 -17.83 27.07
CA CYS A 416 -18.51 -17.03 26.47
C CYS A 416 -17.27 -16.84 27.37
N ASP A 417 -17.50 -16.41 28.62
CA ASP A 417 -16.46 -16.17 29.63
C ASP A 417 -16.10 -17.42 30.45
N GLY A 418 -16.76 -18.55 30.18
CA GLY A 418 -16.63 -19.77 30.95
C GLY A 418 -15.33 -20.54 30.68
N PRO A 419 -15.06 -21.59 31.47
CA PRO A 419 -13.82 -22.35 31.38
C PRO A 419 -13.70 -23.02 30.01
N MET A 420 -12.55 -22.80 29.36
CA MET A 420 -12.18 -23.51 28.14
C MET A 420 -12.00 -25.00 28.45
N VAL A 421 -12.73 -25.84 27.71
CA VAL A 421 -12.75 -27.30 27.84
C VAL A 421 -11.75 -27.93 26.88
N ALA A 422 -11.68 -27.43 25.64
CA ALA A 422 -10.75 -27.88 24.61
C ALA A 422 -10.51 -26.79 23.55
N CYS A 423 -9.47 -26.94 22.75
CA CYS A 423 -9.09 -25.99 21.70
C CYS A 423 -8.21 -26.68 20.64
N ASN A 424 -8.15 -26.10 19.43
CA ASN A 424 -7.20 -26.48 18.40
C ASN A 424 -6.94 -25.35 17.38
N ASP A 425 -5.74 -25.35 16.81
CA ASP A 425 -5.21 -24.47 15.77
C ASP A 425 -5.07 -25.36 14.52
N ASP A 426 -3.89 -25.95 14.30
CA ASP A 426 -3.67 -27.05 13.36
C ASP A 426 -4.18 -28.41 13.88
N ALA A 427 -5.01 -29.13 13.11
CA ALA A 427 -5.26 -30.56 13.35
C ALA A 427 -4.36 -31.47 12.50
N GLU A 428 -3.82 -32.54 13.11
CA GLU A 428 -2.87 -33.45 12.44
C GLU A 428 -3.53 -34.18 11.25
N GLY A 429 -3.14 -33.77 10.03
CA GLY A 429 -3.55 -34.40 8.77
C GLY A 429 -4.56 -33.62 7.94
N CYS A 430 -5.05 -32.47 8.44
CA CYS A 430 -5.97 -31.59 7.73
C CYS A 430 -5.24 -30.66 6.75
N GLY A 431 -5.88 -30.30 5.64
CA GLY A 431 -5.43 -29.29 4.69
C GLY A 431 -5.72 -27.86 5.17
N GLU A 432 -5.10 -26.89 4.47
CA GLU A 432 -5.29 -25.43 4.68
C GLU A 432 -5.23 -24.94 6.14
N TYR A 433 -4.49 -25.64 7.01
CA TYR A 433 -4.35 -25.32 8.45
C TYR A 433 -5.71 -25.29 9.18
N THR A 434 -6.57 -26.27 8.87
CA THR A 434 -7.91 -26.38 9.45
C THR A 434 -7.95 -27.22 10.74
N SER A 435 -8.81 -26.82 11.68
CA SER A 435 -8.85 -27.32 13.06
C SER A 435 -9.81 -28.49 13.27
N ALA A 436 -9.55 -29.32 14.27
CA ALA A 436 -10.50 -30.28 14.82
C ALA A 436 -10.20 -30.59 16.28
N VAL A 437 -11.24 -30.79 17.10
CA VAL A 437 -11.09 -31.07 18.53
C VAL A 437 -12.14 -32.04 19.04
N SER A 438 -11.75 -32.93 19.96
CA SER A 438 -12.66 -33.82 20.68
C SER A 438 -12.62 -33.51 22.18
N PHE A 439 -13.78 -33.50 22.83
CA PHE A 439 -13.90 -33.25 24.27
C PHE A 439 -14.93 -34.16 24.94
N ALA A 440 -14.84 -34.30 26.26
CA ALA A 440 -15.83 -35.02 27.04
C ALA A 440 -17.02 -34.10 27.36
N ALA A 441 -18.21 -34.48 26.92
CA ALA A 441 -19.46 -33.76 27.17
C ALA A 441 -20.37 -34.52 28.14
N GLN A 442 -21.27 -33.79 28.80
CA GLN A 442 -22.33 -34.34 29.66
C GLN A 442 -23.69 -34.03 29.06
N CYS A 443 -24.64 -34.97 29.16
CA CYS A 443 -25.94 -34.80 28.49
C CYS A 443 -26.73 -33.64 29.12
N GLY A 444 -27.29 -32.77 28.25
CA GLY A 444 -28.01 -31.56 28.63
C GLY A 444 -27.14 -30.35 28.99
N GLU A 445 -25.81 -30.52 29.11
CA GLU A 445 -24.90 -29.41 29.34
C GLU A 445 -24.64 -28.60 28.07
N ARG A 446 -24.34 -27.31 28.28
CA ARG A 446 -24.19 -26.32 27.21
C ARG A 446 -22.75 -25.90 27.03
N TYR A 447 -22.33 -25.88 25.77
CA TYR A 447 -21.00 -25.48 25.33
C TYR A 447 -21.09 -24.33 24.33
N SER A 448 -20.19 -23.35 24.45
CA SER A 448 -19.98 -22.31 23.46
C SER A 448 -18.79 -22.71 22.58
N LEU A 449 -19.03 -22.76 21.28
CA LEU A 449 -18.08 -23.10 20.23
C LEU A 449 -17.68 -21.79 19.53
N ARG A 450 -16.40 -21.44 19.61
CA ARG A 450 -15.80 -20.24 19.02
C ARG A 450 -14.95 -20.65 17.83
N ILE A 451 -15.23 -20.07 16.66
CA ILE A 451 -14.51 -20.36 15.41
C ILE A 451 -14.00 -19.04 14.83
N GLY A 452 -12.69 -18.91 14.66
CA GLY A 452 -12.06 -17.80 13.93
C GLY A 452 -10.86 -18.27 13.12
N GLY A 453 -9.87 -17.41 12.92
CA GLY A 453 -8.64 -17.77 12.19
C GLY A 453 -7.34 -17.29 12.85
N TYR A 454 -6.23 -17.95 12.53
CA TYR A 454 -4.87 -17.55 12.88
C TYR A 454 -4.51 -16.19 12.28
N ASP A 455 -3.84 -15.31 13.03
CA ASP A 455 -3.36 -13.97 12.61
C ASP A 455 -4.28 -13.21 11.63
N LYS A 456 -5.58 -13.18 11.97
CA LYS A 456 -6.66 -12.53 11.22
C LYS A 456 -7.05 -13.17 9.86
N SER A 457 -6.69 -14.44 9.63
CA SER A 457 -7.19 -15.29 8.55
C SER A 457 -8.73 -15.37 8.52
N ARG A 458 -9.35 -15.33 7.33
CA ARG A 458 -10.81 -15.25 7.11
C ARG A 458 -11.26 -16.21 6.02
N GLY A 459 -12.50 -16.68 6.11
CA GLY A 459 -13.10 -17.46 5.03
C GLY A 459 -14.46 -18.04 5.36
N GLU A 460 -14.80 -19.11 4.65
CA GLU A 460 -16.08 -19.82 4.74
C GLU A 460 -15.83 -21.32 4.81
N GLY A 461 -16.79 -22.06 5.36
CA GLY A 461 -16.67 -23.49 5.49
C GLY A 461 -17.91 -24.17 6.05
N GLN A 462 -17.73 -25.44 6.40
CA GLN A 462 -18.69 -26.21 7.18
C GLN A 462 -18.08 -26.65 8.50
N LEU A 463 -18.89 -26.59 9.56
CA LEU A 463 -18.60 -27.18 10.86
C LEU A 463 -19.28 -28.54 10.93
N GLU A 464 -18.52 -29.63 11.11
CA GLU A 464 -19.08 -30.94 11.44
C GLU A 464 -19.04 -31.16 12.95
N ILE A 465 -20.19 -31.45 13.56
CA ILE A 465 -20.31 -31.93 14.93
C ILE A 465 -20.77 -33.38 14.90
N SER A 466 -20.06 -34.24 15.63
CA SER A 466 -20.45 -35.64 15.84
C SER A 466 -20.18 -36.08 17.28
N SER A 467 -21.14 -36.77 17.88
CA SER A 467 -21.07 -37.27 19.25
C SER A 467 -21.07 -38.80 19.32
N VAL A 468 -20.41 -39.34 20.34
CA VAL A 468 -20.37 -40.77 20.67
C VAL A 468 -20.48 -40.93 22.19
N GLY A 469 -21.64 -41.39 22.63
CA GLY A 469 -22.01 -41.62 24.03
C GLY A 469 -23.52 -41.84 24.11
N ASP A 470 -24.05 -41.88 25.34
CA ASP A 470 -25.47 -42.09 25.60
C ASP A 470 -25.98 -41.07 26.64
N CYS A 471 -27.24 -40.62 26.53
CA CYS A 471 -27.83 -39.69 27.51
C CYS A 471 -28.35 -40.40 28.78
N CYS A 472 -28.32 -41.73 28.81
CA CYS A 472 -28.95 -42.55 29.84
C CYS A 472 -28.09 -42.64 31.12
N LEU A 473 -28.10 -41.58 31.92
CA LEU A 473 -27.31 -41.48 33.17
C LEU A 473 -27.87 -42.43 34.26
N GLY A 474 -27.45 -43.70 34.18
CA GLY A 474 -27.93 -44.79 35.03
C GLY A 474 -28.62 -45.94 34.28
N ASP A 475 -28.56 -46.00 32.95
CA ASP A 475 -28.77 -47.25 32.19
C ASP A 475 -27.42 -48.00 32.18
N PHE A 476 -27.44 -49.28 32.58
CA PHE A 476 -26.25 -50.12 32.69
C PHE A 476 -26.33 -51.40 31.84
N ASP A 477 -27.43 -51.65 31.11
CA ASP A 477 -27.53 -52.77 30.16
C ASP A 477 -27.76 -52.38 28.69
N GLY A 478 -28.02 -51.09 28.44
CA GLY A 478 -28.05 -50.44 27.14
C GLY A 478 -29.36 -50.61 26.38
N ASP A 479 -30.50 -50.67 27.09
CA ASP A 479 -31.83 -50.86 26.48
C ASP A 479 -32.62 -49.55 26.24
N GLY A 480 -32.10 -48.41 26.70
CA GLY A 480 -32.72 -47.08 26.56
C GLY A 480 -33.72 -46.76 27.67
N ILE A 481 -33.60 -47.44 28.82
CA ILE A 481 -34.51 -47.24 29.96
C ILE A 481 -33.74 -47.35 31.28
N VAL A 482 -33.59 -46.23 32.00
CA VAL A 482 -33.13 -46.25 33.40
C VAL A 482 -34.20 -46.93 34.26
N GLY A 483 -34.00 -48.19 34.62
CA GLY A 483 -35.07 -49.03 35.12
C GLY A 483 -34.67 -50.17 36.05
N GLY A 484 -35.42 -51.27 35.92
CA GLY A 484 -35.38 -52.39 36.87
C GLY A 484 -34.17 -53.30 36.71
N SER A 485 -33.54 -53.31 35.54
CA SER A 485 -32.28 -54.02 35.28
C SER A 485 -31.11 -53.28 35.92
N ASP A 486 -31.10 -51.97 35.78
CA ASP A 486 -30.00 -51.06 36.07
C ASP A 486 -29.87 -50.83 37.56
N LEU A 487 -31.02 -50.63 38.23
CA LEU A 487 -31.10 -50.70 39.67
C LEU A 487 -30.62 -52.06 40.22
N ALA A 488 -30.77 -53.16 39.48
CA ALA A 488 -30.25 -54.46 39.90
C ALA A 488 -28.74 -54.61 39.65
N ALA A 489 -28.20 -54.00 38.59
CA ALA A 489 -26.76 -53.90 38.33
C ALA A 489 -26.06 -53.04 39.40
N PHE A 490 -26.58 -51.83 39.64
CA PHE A 490 -26.14 -50.91 40.68
C PHE A 490 -26.19 -51.52 42.09
N LEU A 491 -27.30 -52.17 42.46
CA LEU A 491 -27.42 -52.85 43.76
C LEU A 491 -26.48 -54.06 43.89
N ALA A 492 -25.91 -54.59 42.80
CA ALA A 492 -24.91 -55.66 42.85
C ALA A 492 -23.51 -55.17 43.28
N VAL A 493 -23.20 -53.89 43.08
CA VAL A 493 -21.93 -53.24 43.49
C VAL A 493 -22.06 -52.32 44.71
N TRP A 494 -23.23 -52.29 45.35
CA TRP A 494 -23.50 -51.46 46.53
C TRP A 494 -22.46 -51.64 47.65
N GLY A 495 -21.88 -50.53 48.11
CA GLY A 495 -20.84 -50.49 49.14
C GLY A 495 -19.44 -50.85 48.64
N SER A 496 -19.23 -50.91 47.31
CA SER A 496 -17.92 -50.97 46.68
C SER A 496 -17.44 -49.56 46.27
N SER A 497 -16.21 -49.45 45.76
CA SER A 497 -15.63 -48.23 45.20
C SER A 497 -15.57 -48.31 43.67
N GLU A 498 -16.67 -48.69 43.03
CA GLU A 498 -16.75 -48.82 41.56
C GLU A 498 -17.05 -47.46 40.94
N SER A 499 -16.04 -46.86 40.30
CA SER A 499 -16.06 -45.44 39.89
C SER A 499 -17.05 -45.13 38.75
N GLU A 500 -17.60 -46.15 38.09
CA GLU A 500 -18.64 -46.00 37.07
C GLU A 500 -20.06 -45.87 37.68
N MET A 501 -20.20 -46.08 39.00
CA MET A 501 -21.48 -46.01 39.73
C MET A 501 -21.39 -45.17 41.03
N ASP A 502 -20.26 -44.51 41.25
CA ASP A 502 -19.99 -43.52 42.32
C ASP A 502 -20.22 -42.13 41.71
N PHE A 503 -21.44 -41.62 41.84
CA PHE A 503 -21.91 -40.39 41.18
C PHE A 503 -21.71 -39.14 42.04
N ASP A 504 -21.59 -39.27 43.37
CA ASP A 504 -21.23 -38.13 44.25
C ASP A 504 -19.72 -38.03 44.54
N GLY A 505 -18.95 -39.09 44.28
CA GLY A 505 -17.50 -39.12 44.38
C GLY A 505 -16.95 -39.31 45.79
N ASP A 506 -17.76 -39.77 46.76
CA ASP A 506 -17.27 -40.05 48.13
C ASP A 506 -16.37 -41.30 48.24
N GLY A 507 -16.37 -42.15 47.20
CA GLY A 507 -15.59 -43.39 47.12
C GLY A 507 -16.39 -44.66 47.45
N VAL A 508 -17.71 -44.56 47.71
CA VAL A 508 -18.57 -45.68 48.12
C VAL A 508 -19.95 -45.63 47.47
N VAL A 509 -20.15 -46.44 46.43
CA VAL A 509 -21.45 -46.61 45.74
C VAL A 509 -22.58 -46.89 46.73
N GLY A 510 -23.53 -45.95 46.87
CA GLY A 510 -24.45 -45.97 48.00
C GLY A 510 -25.71 -45.11 47.87
N GLY A 511 -26.02 -44.41 48.97
CA GLY A 511 -27.34 -43.81 49.17
C GLY A 511 -27.58 -42.51 48.39
N THR A 512 -26.52 -41.79 48.02
CA THR A 512 -26.61 -40.58 47.19
C THR A 512 -26.73 -40.95 45.72
N ASP A 513 -25.91 -41.89 45.26
CA ASP A 513 -25.83 -42.36 43.87
C ASP A 513 -27.13 -43.03 43.43
N LEU A 514 -27.76 -43.76 44.36
CA LEU A 514 -29.11 -44.28 44.18
C LEU A 514 -30.15 -43.16 43.94
N ALA A 515 -29.97 -41.98 44.55
CA ALA A 515 -30.87 -40.85 44.32
C ALA A 515 -30.67 -40.26 42.92
N THR A 516 -29.45 -40.32 42.36
CA THR A 516 -29.15 -39.94 40.97
C THR A 516 -29.88 -40.87 39.99
N ILE A 517 -29.73 -42.19 40.12
CA ILE A 517 -30.43 -43.18 39.26
C ILE A 517 -31.95 -43.04 39.38
N LEU A 518 -32.47 -42.88 40.61
CA LEU A 518 -33.92 -42.70 40.83
C LEU A 518 -34.46 -41.35 40.34
N ALA A 519 -33.60 -40.36 40.07
CA ALA A 519 -33.97 -39.12 39.39
C ALA A 519 -34.04 -39.28 37.85
N ALA A 520 -33.22 -40.16 37.27
CA ALA A 520 -33.19 -40.44 35.84
C ALA A 520 -34.22 -41.51 35.38
N TRP A 521 -34.95 -42.14 36.31
CA TRP A 521 -35.83 -43.29 36.04
C TRP A 521 -36.91 -43.04 34.96
N GLY A 522 -36.73 -43.66 33.79
CA GLY A 522 -37.61 -43.51 32.62
C GLY A 522 -36.99 -44.05 31.34
N GLU A 523 -37.70 -43.91 30.21
CA GLU A 523 -37.12 -44.04 28.86
C GLU A 523 -36.15 -42.87 28.60
N CYS A 524 -35.07 -43.12 27.88
CA CYS A 524 -34.07 -42.15 27.41
C CYS A 524 -33.75 -42.39 25.92
#